data_AF-A0A2D4GSC0-F1
#
_entry.id   AF-A0A2D4GSC0-F1
#
_cell.length_a   1.000
_cell.length_b   1.000
_cell.length_c   1.000
_cell.angle_alpha   90.00
_cell.angle_beta   90.00
_cell.angle_gamma   90.00
#
_symmetry.space_group_name_H-M   'P 1'
#
loop_
_entity.id
_entity.type
_entity.pdbx_description
1 polymer ?
#
loop_
_entity_poly.entity_id
_entity_poly.type
_entity_poly.pdbx_seq_one_letter_code
_entity_poly.pdbx_strand_id
1 'polypeptide(L)'
;FCNCQSPVMFDYDEATAFLGEWGPFQRLIFFLLSASIIPNGYTGLSAIFLAAIPDHWCRVPSNANLSAAWLNASIPLEKRGGRQVRSQCRRYRLEALLNFSAGNLEPGRDVNLSQVGQEECLDGWEFSREYYDNTIVNEWTLVCDNDWKAPLTVSLLFVGVLLGSFISGQLSDRFGRKLVLFVTMGIQTLFSFIQLFSTSWEMF
;
A
#
# COMPACT_ATOMS: atom_id res chain seq x y z
N PHE A 1 59.72 -1.25 -35.99
CA PHE A 1 58.43 -0.55 -36.10
C PHE A 1 57.33 -1.56 -35.87
N CYS A 2 56.86 -1.69 -34.62
CA CYS A 2 55.70 -2.51 -34.32
C CYS A 2 54.47 -1.81 -34.90
N ASN A 3 53.86 -2.41 -35.91
CA ASN A 3 52.63 -1.91 -36.49
C ASN A 3 51.50 -2.28 -35.52
N CYS A 4 51.11 -1.34 -34.66
CA CYS A 4 49.89 -1.46 -33.88
C CYS A 4 48.72 -1.36 -34.86
N GLN A 5 48.24 -2.52 -35.33
CA GLN A 5 46.94 -2.62 -36.00
C GLN A 5 45.91 -2.01 -35.04
N SER A 6 45.27 -0.92 -35.49
CA SER A 6 44.14 -0.29 -34.83
C SER A 6 43.10 -1.35 -34.41
N PRO A 7 42.44 -1.20 -33.25
CA PRO A 7 41.45 -2.17 -32.79
C PRO A 7 40.35 -2.28 -33.85
N VAL A 8 40.10 -3.49 -34.32
CA VAL A 8 38.96 -3.79 -35.19
C VAL A 8 37.71 -3.35 -34.43
N MET A 9 37.06 -2.28 -34.90
CA MET A 9 35.76 -1.87 -34.38
C MET A 9 34.79 -2.98 -34.76
N PHE A 10 34.37 -3.76 -33.77
CA PHE A 10 33.39 -4.82 -33.95
C PHE A 10 32.08 -4.16 -34.36
N ASP A 11 31.75 -4.23 -35.65
CA ASP A 11 30.57 -3.56 -36.18
C ASP A 11 29.32 -4.32 -35.73
N TYR A 12 28.61 -3.73 -34.75
CA TYR A 12 27.45 -4.35 -34.11
C TYR A 12 26.33 -4.64 -35.13
N ASP A 13 26.22 -3.80 -36.16
CA ASP A 13 25.20 -3.95 -37.20
C ASP A 13 25.50 -5.17 -38.09
N GLU A 14 26.77 -5.44 -38.41
CA GLU A 14 27.19 -6.62 -39.18
C GLU A 14 27.05 -7.91 -38.36
N ALA A 15 27.39 -7.87 -37.06
CA ALA A 15 27.23 -9.01 -36.17
C ALA A 15 25.74 -9.37 -35.89
N THR A 16 24.84 -8.39 -36.00
CA THR A 16 23.39 -8.59 -35.79
C THR A 16 22.59 -8.73 -37.07
N ALA A 17 23.21 -8.54 -38.25
CA ALA A 17 22.56 -8.69 -39.55
C ALA A 17 21.91 -10.08 -39.76
N PHE A 18 22.44 -11.13 -39.12
CA PHE A 18 21.84 -12.48 -39.12
C PHE A 18 20.45 -12.53 -38.44
N LEU A 19 20.16 -11.65 -37.48
CA LEU A 19 18.88 -11.61 -36.77
C LEU A 19 17.71 -11.17 -37.67
N GLY A 20 18.01 -10.61 -38.85
CA GLY A 20 17.04 -10.19 -39.85
C GLY A 20 16.31 -8.89 -39.52
N GLU A 21 15.61 -8.35 -40.51
CA GLU A 21 14.79 -7.14 -40.35
C GLU A 21 13.54 -7.40 -39.48
N TRP A 22 12.93 -6.32 -39.00
CA TRP A 22 11.80 -6.27 -38.05
C TRP A 22 10.50 -6.90 -38.59
N GLY A 23 10.52 -8.23 -38.70
CA GLY A 23 9.48 -9.06 -39.31
C GLY A 23 8.26 -9.32 -38.41
N PRO A 24 7.20 -9.93 -38.96
CA PRO A 24 5.94 -10.15 -38.24
C PRO A 24 6.11 -11.05 -37.00
N PHE A 25 6.99 -12.04 -37.06
CA PHE A 25 7.28 -12.92 -35.91
C PHE A 25 7.97 -12.16 -34.77
N GLN A 26 8.95 -11.32 -35.07
CA GLN A 26 9.66 -10.51 -34.06
C GLN A 26 8.71 -9.50 -33.39
N ARG A 27 7.84 -8.85 -34.18
CA ARG A 27 6.78 -7.98 -33.66
C ARG A 27 5.81 -8.73 -32.75
N LEU A 28 5.35 -9.91 -33.16
CA LEU A 28 4.45 -10.74 -32.36
C LEU A 28 5.07 -11.11 -31.00
N ILE A 29 6.31 -11.62 -31.01
CA ILE A 29 7.02 -11.99 -29.77
C ILE A 29 7.24 -10.76 -28.88
N PHE A 30 7.59 -9.60 -29.46
CA PHE A 30 7.72 -8.37 -28.70
C PHE A 30 6.43 -8.01 -27.96
N PHE A 31 5.29 -7.96 -28.66
CA PHE A 31 3.99 -7.67 -28.03
C PHE A 31 3.59 -8.71 -27.00
N LEU A 32 3.86 -10.00 -27.23
CA LEU A 32 3.58 -11.05 -26.26
C LEU A 32 4.42 -10.89 -24.98
N LEU A 33 5.71 -10.57 -25.13
CA LEU A 33 6.59 -10.30 -23.98
C LEU A 33 6.14 -9.04 -23.23
N SER A 34 5.79 -7.96 -23.94
CA SER A 34 5.24 -6.75 -23.31
C SER A 34 3.96 -7.07 -22.54
N ALA A 35 3.03 -7.79 -23.15
CA ALA A 35 1.78 -8.20 -22.50
C ALA A 35 2.02 -9.04 -21.24
N SER A 36 3.04 -9.89 -21.23
CA SER A 36 3.40 -10.71 -20.07
C SER A 36 3.96 -9.92 -18.88
N ILE A 37 4.56 -8.74 -19.13
CA ILE A 37 5.20 -7.92 -18.09
C ILE A 37 4.22 -6.89 -17.49
N ILE A 38 3.18 -6.49 -18.23
CA ILE A 38 2.16 -5.54 -17.75
C ILE A 38 1.57 -5.93 -16.38
N PRO A 39 1.17 -7.19 -16.11
CA PRO A 39 0.67 -7.60 -14.80
C PRO A 39 1.65 -7.33 -13.66
N ASN A 40 2.96 -7.48 -13.89
CA ASN A 40 4.00 -7.23 -12.88
C ASN A 40 4.11 -5.75 -12.52
N GLY A 41 3.97 -4.88 -13.51
CA GLY A 41 3.92 -3.44 -13.28
C GLY A 41 2.66 -3.05 -12.51
N TYR A 42 1.52 -3.64 -12.90
CA TYR A 42 0.24 -3.38 -12.24
C TYR A 42 0.22 -3.82 -10.77
N THR A 43 0.75 -5.00 -10.43
CA THR A 43 0.79 -5.45 -9.03
C THR A 43 1.60 -4.50 -8.15
N GLY A 44 2.78 -4.08 -8.60
CA GLY A 44 3.61 -3.12 -7.88
C GLY A 44 2.94 -1.74 -7.70
N LEU A 45 2.31 -1.22 -8.75
CA LEU A 45 1.60 0.06 -8.68
C LEU A 45 0.35 -0.02 -7.78
N SER A 46 -0.44 -1.09 -7.93
CA SER A 46 -1.66 -1.29 -7.14
C SER A 46 -1.39 -1.43 -5.65
N ALA A 47 -0.26 -2.03 -5.25
CA ALA A 47 0.12 -2.19 -3.85
C ALA A 47 0.24 -0.84 -3.12
N ILE A 48 0.70 0.21 -3.80
CA ILE A 48 0.83 1.56 -3.22
C ILE A 48 -0.56 2.14 -2.88
N PHE A 49 -1.53 1.96 -3.76
CA PHE A 49 -2.90 2.44 -3.55
C PHE A 49 -3.65 1.58 -2.54
N LEU A 50 -3.47 0.26 -2.57
CA LEU A 50 -4.08 -0.65 -1.61
C LEU A 50 -3.58 -0.39 -0.18
N ALA A 51 -2.28 -0.11 -0.02
CA ALA A 51 -1.67 0.19 1.26
C ALA A 51 -1.78 1.68 1.67
N ALA A 52 -2.51 2.51 0.92
CA ALA A 52 -2.73 3.89 1.28
C ALA A 52 -3.51 3.99 2.60
N ILE A 53 -3.06 4.90 3.47
CA ILE A 53 -3.70 5.18 4.76
C ILE A 53 -4.65 6.36 4.56
N PRO A 54 -5.98 6.15 4.47
CA PRO A 54 -6.92 7.26 4.40
C PRO A 54 -6.98 8.00 5.74
N ASP A 55 -7.48 9.24 5.69
CA ASP A 55 -7.80 9.98 6.91
C ASP A 55 -8.82 9.20 7.72
N HIS A 56 -8.57 9.08 9.02
CA HIS A 56 -9.36 8.28 9.93
C HIS A 56 -9.52 8.98 11.28
N TRP A 57 -10.53 8.56 12.03
CA TRP A 57 -10.78 9.04 13.39
C TRP A 57 -11.44 7.93 14.22
N CYS A 58 -11.45 8.10 15.55
CA CYS A 58 -12.11 7.14 16.43
C CYS A 58 -13.61 7.08 16.13
N ARG A 59 -14.16 5.86 16.09
CA ARG A 59 -15.59 5.65 16.03
C ARG A 59 -16.21 6.03 17.38
N VAL A 60 -17.29 6.83 17.33
CA VAL A 60 -18.13 7.10 18.49
C VAL A 60 -19.35 6.20 18.39
N PRO A 61 -19.59 5.32 19.38
CA PRO A 61 -20.66 4.34 19.26
C PRO A 61 -22.03 5.03 19.38
N SER A 62 -22.97 4.64 18.52
CA SER A 62 -24.30 5.29 18.41
C SER A 62 -25.19 5.11 19.64
N ASN A 63 -24.81 4.21 20.55
CA ASN A 63 -25.47 3.98 21.84
C ASN A 63 -25.08 5.04 22.89
N ALA A 64 -24.06 5.86 22.63
CA ALA A 64 -23.69 6.94 23.51
C ALA A 64 -24.71 8.08 23.39
N ASN A 65 -25.47 8.36 24.46
CA ASN A 65 -26.42 9.46 24.56
C ASN A 65 -25.71 10.83 24.67
N LEU A 66 -24.90 11.17 23.66
CA LEU A 66 -24.17 12.43 23.57
C LEU A 66 -25.01 13.48 22.84
N SER A 67 -24.94 14.72 23.31
CA SER A 67 -25.48 15.85 22.56
C SER A 67 -24.72 16.04 21.24
N ALA A 68 -25.36 16.65 20.24
CA ALA A 68 -24.72 16.92 18.94
C ALA A 68 -23.44 17.78 19.08
N ALA A 69 -23.39 18.66 20.09
CA ALA A 69 -22.21 19.46 20.39
C ALA A 69 -21.04 18.57 20.85
N TRP A 70 -21.29 17.64 21.77
CA TRP A 70 -20.26 16.70 22.24
C TRP A 70 -19.86 15.68 21.19
N LEU A 71 -20.77 15.27 20.31
CA LEU A 71 -20.44 14.39 19.19
C LEU A 71 -19.40 15.04 18.25
N ASN A 72 -19.61 16.33 17.91
CA ASN A 72 -18.69 17.09 17.06
C ASN A 72 -17.35 17.43 17.74
N ALA A 73 -17.34 17.57 19.07
CA ALA A 73 -16.16 17.89 19.88
C ALA A 73 -15.46 16.67 20.50
N SER A 74 -15.96 15.46 20.23
CA SER A 74 -15.47 14.20 20.84
C SER A 74 -14.02 13.87 20.48
N ILE A 75 -13.58 14.32 19.31
CA ILE A 75 -12.24 14.09 18.79
C ILE A 75 -11.42 15.37 18.92
N PRO A 76 -10.26 15.34 19.60
CA PRO A 76 -9.40 16.51 19.76
C PRO A 76 -8.87 17.00 18.41
N LEU A 77 -8.73 18.31 18.26
CA LEU A 77 -8.11 18.93 17.10
C LEU A 77 -6.61 19.11 17.34
N GLU A 78 -5.80 18.58 16.44
CA GLU A 78 -4.35 18.74 16.43
C GLU A 78 -3.93 19.70 15.32
N LYS A 79 -2.92 20.53 15.58
CA LYS A 79 -2.33 21.40 14.56
C LYS A 79 -1.29 20.61 13.76
N ARG A 80 -1.65 20.17 12.56
CA ARG A 80 -0.73 19.52 11.61
C ARG A 80 -0.53 20.45 10.41
N GLY A 81 0.71 20.90 10.19
CA GLY A 81 1.05 21.77 9.05
C GLY A 81 0.30 23.11 9.02
N GLY A 82 -0.01 23.71 10.18
CA GLY A 82 -0.73 24.98 10.29
C GLY A 82 -2.25 24.90 10.11
N ARG A 83 -2.80 23.73 9.76
CA ARG A 83 -4.25 23.45 9.75
C ARG A 83 -4.66 22.69 11.00
N GLN A 84 -5.88 22.95 11.49
CA GLN A 84 -6.48 22.15 12.55
C GLN A 84 -7.15 20.93 11.92
N VAL A 85 -6.66 19.74 12.26
CA VAL A 85 -7.18 18.46 11.80
C VAL A 85 -7.60 17.62 12.99
N ARG A 86 -8.58 16.73 12.82
CA ARG A 86 -8.97 15.79 13.86
C ARG A 86 -7.81 14.85 14.18
N SER A 87 -7.61 14.56 15.46
CA SER A 87 -6.66 13.52 15.88
C SER A 87 -7.12 12.18 15.31
N GLN A 88 -6.18 11.46 14.69
CA GLN A 88 -6.47 10.23 13.98
C GLN A 88 -6.51 9.01 14.92
N CYS A 89 -5.81 9.08 16.06
CA CYS A 89 -5.57 7.95 16.95
C CYS A 89 -6.09 8.11 18.38
N ARG A 90 -6.58 9.31 18.74
CA ARG A 90 -7.05 9.60 20.10
C ARG A 90 -8.41 10.28 20.07
N ARG A 91 -9.19 10.02 21.12
CA ARG A 91 -10.42 10.72 21.44
C ARG A 91 -10.42 11.18 22.89
N TYR A 92 -11.32 12.07 23.24
CA TYR A 92 -11.57 12.36 24.66
C TYR A 92 -12.27 11.18 25.33
N ARG A 93 -12.00 10.98 26.62
CA ARG A 93 -12.57 9.87 27.40
C ARG A 93 -14.09 9.89 27.35
N LEU A 94 -14.68 8.86 26.76
CA LEU A 94 -16.12 8.82 26.46
C LEU A 94 -16.99 8.95 27.72
N GLU A 95 -16.59 8.32 28.82
CA GLU A 95 -17.28 8.42 30.12
C GLU A 95 -17.36 9.85 30.64
N ALA A 96 -16.29 10.64 30.47
CA ALA A 96 -16.28 12.03 30.88
C ALA A 96 -17.25 12.86 30.02
N LEU A 97 -17.27 12.61 28.71
CA LEU A 97 -18.18 13.29 27.78
C LEU A 97 -19.65 13.01 28.11
N LEU A 98 -19.98 11.77 28.48
CA LEU A 98 -21.34 11.38 28.87
C LEU A 98 -21.78 12.11 30.15
N ASN A 99 -20.91 12.22 31.15
CA ASN A 99 -21.21 12.97 32.38
C ASN A 99 -21.43 14.46 32.10
N PHE A 100 -20.62 15.08 31.23
CA PHE A 100 -20.80 16.48 30.84
C PHE A 100 -22.08 16.69 30.02
N SER A 101 -22.38 15.77 29.10
CA SER A 101 -23.61 15.80 28.31
C SER A 101 -24.86 15.63 29.17
N ALA A 102 -24.84 14.72 30.15
CA ALA A 102 -25.92 14.55 31.12
C ALA A 102 -26.10 15.79 32.03
N GLY A 103 -25.01 16.52 32.29
CA GLY A 103 -25.02 17.80 32.99
C GLY A 103 -25.46 19.00 32.15
N ASN A 104 -25.84 18.80 30.88
CA ASN A 104 -26.15 19.87 29.91
C ASN A 104 -25.03 20.92 29.75
N LEU A 105 -23.77 20.52 29.93
CA LEU A 105 -22.61 21.41 29.77
C LEU A 105 -22.18 21.44 28.30
N GLU A 106 -21.85 22.61 27.78
CA GLU A 106 -21.42 22.78 26.40
C GLU A 106 -19.88 22.74 26.25
N PRO A 107 -19.35 22.05 25.22
CA PRO A 107 -17.91 21.98 24.97
C PRO A 107 -17.35 23.37 24.61
N GLY A 108 -16.24 23.76 25.24
CA GLY A 108 -15.56 25.04 24.99
C GLY A 108 -16.16 26.27 25.69
N ARG A 109 -17.41 26.17 26.18
CA ARG A 109 -18.05 27.20 26.99
C ARG A 109 -17.95 26.88 28.47
N ASP A 110 -18.49 25.73 28.87
CA ASP A 110 -18.55 25.31 30.27
C ASP A 110 -17.41 24.35 30.63
N VAL A 111 -16.95 23.57 29.65
CA VAL A 111 -15.84 22.61 29.81
C VAL A 111 -14.70 22.96 28.87
N ASN A 112 -13.51 23.17 29.45
CA ASN A 112 -12.31 23.37 28.66
C ASN A 112 -11.78 22.01 28.16
N LEU A 113 -11.90 21.78 26.85
CA LEU A 113 -11.48 20.55 26.16
C LEU A 113 -10.01 20.19 26.39
N SER A 114 -9.14 21.16 26.68
CA SER A 114 -7.72 20.88 26.96
C SER A 114 -7.47 20.16 28.29
N GLN A 115 -8.43 20.20 29.22
CA GLN A 115 -8.34 19.57 30.54
C GLN A 115 -8.97 18.17 30.56
N VAL A 116 -9.70 17.79 29.52
CA VAL A 116 -10.35 16.48 29.43
C VAL A 116 -9.30 15.43 29.07
N GLY A 117 -9.28 14.33 29.84
CA GLY A 117 -8.38 13.21 29.57
C GLY A 117 -8.64 12.59 28.20
N GLN A 118 -7.57 12.20 27.52
CA GLN A 118 -7.63 11.51 26.23
C GLN A 118 -7.46 10.00 26.42
N GLU A 119 -8.05 9.23 25.52
CA GLU A 119 -7.93 7.77 25.43
C GLU A 119 -7.71 7.34 23.97
N GLU A 120 -7.22 6.11 23.80
CA GLU A 120 -7.10 5.46 22.49
C GLU A 120 -8.47 5.03 21.95
N CYS A 121 -8.57 4.80 20.64
CA CYS A 121 -9.83 4.40 20.01
C CYS A 121 -10.18 2.94 20.35
N LEU A 122 -10.94 2.71 21.43
CA LEU A 122 -11.35 1.37 21.87
C LEU A 122 -12.51 0.79 21.03
N ASP A 123 -13.40 1.65 20.53
CA ASP A 123 -14.62 1.26 19.80
C ASP A 123 -14.40 1.14 18.27
N GLY A 124 -13.13 1.09 17.85
CA GLY A 124 -12.71 1.03 16.46
C GLY A 124 -12.58 2.38 15.78
N TRP A 125 -12.45 2.35 14.46
CA TRP A 125 -12.15 3.51 13.61
C TRP A 125 -13.21 3.74 12.55
N GLU A 126 -13.25 4.98 12.09
CA GLU A 126 -14.07 5.42 10.98
C GLU A 126 -13.15 6.13 9.98
N PHE A 127 -13.23 5.72 8.72
CA PHE A 127 -12.30 6.13 7.67
C PHE A 127 -13.02 7.02 6.65
N SER A 128 -12.34 8.08 6.22
CA SER A 128 -12.81 8.95 5.14
C SER A 128 -12.80 8.21 3.81
N ARG A 129 -13.93 8.25 3.09
CA ARG A 129 -14.09 7.69 1.74
C ARG A 129 -13.96 8.73 0.63
N GLU A 130 -13.33 9.87 0.90
CA GLU A 130 -13.19 10.94 -0.10
C GLU A 130 -12.31 10.52 -1.28
N TYR A 131 -11.20 9.81 -0.99
CA TYR A 131 -10.20 9.42 -1.99
C TYR A 131 -10.14 7.91 -2.23
N TYR A 132 -10.45 7.11 -1.20
CA TYR A 132 -10.32 5.66 -1.23
C TYR A 132 -11.56 5.01 -0.62
N ASP A 133 -12.23 4.13 -1.38
CA ASP A 133 -13.38 3.40 -0.88
C ASP A 133 -12.96 2.30 0.11
N ASN A 134 -12.10 1.40 -0.36
CA ASN A 134 -11.58 0.27 0.40
C ASN A 134 -10.07 0.15 0.18
N THR A 135 -9.35 0.00 1.28
CA THR A 135 -7.90 -0.23 1.33
C THR A 135 -7.63 -1.34 2.33
N ILE A 136 -6.48 -2.01 2.21
CA ILE A 136 -6.09 -3.04 3.19
C ILE A 136 -5.98 -2.46 4.61
N VAL A 137 -5.71 -1.16 4.70
CA VAL A 137 -5.62 -0.41 5.95
C VAL A 137 -6.99 -0.25 6.60
N ASN A 138 -8.02 0.07 5.81
CA ASN A 138 -9.40 0.20 6.30
C ASN A 138 -9.97 -1.17 6.68
N GLU A 139 -9.76 -2.19 5.82
CA GLU A 139 -10.33 -3.52 6.00
C GLU A 139 -9.81 -4.24 7.25
N TRP A 140 -8.50 -4.15 7.53
CA TRP A 140 -7.89 -4.79 8.70
C TRP A 140 -7.48 -3.80 9.80
N THR A 141 -7.96 -2.55 9.74
CA THR A 141 -7.69 -1.51 10.75
C THR A 141 -6.20 -1.36 11.08
N LEU A 142 -5.37 -1.19 10.06
CA LEU A 142 -3.90 -1.10 10.17
C LEU A 142 -3.43 0.33 10.47
N VAL A 143 -3.99 0.94 11.51
CA VAL A 143 -3.72 2.33 11.91
C VAL A 143 -3.20 2.41 13.35
N CYS A 144 -2.63 3.56 13.69
CA CYS A 144 -2.13 3.87 15.04
C CYS A 144 -1.12 2.81 15.53
N ASP A 145 -1.44 1.98 16.52
CA ASP A 145 -0.51 0.95 17.02
C ASP A 145 -0.13 -0.10 15.96
N ASN A 146 -0.94 -0.25 14.92
CA ASN A 146 -0.73 -1.16 13.80
C ASN A 146 -0.27 -0.45 12.52
N ASP A 147 0.11 0.83 12.58
CA ASP A 147 0.51 1.62 11.42
C ASP A 147 1.73 1.06 10.67
N TRP A 148 2.64 0.39 11.39
CA TRP A 148 3.84 -0.25 10.86
C TRP A 148 3.56 -1.43 9.93
N LYS A 149 2.37 -2.03 9.99
CA LYS A 149 2.02 -3.21 9.18
C LYS A 149 1.86 -2.88 7.70
N ALA A 150 1.26 -1.74 7.37
CA ALA A 150 1.10 -1.29 5.98
C ALA A 150 2.44 -1.08 5.24
N PRO A 151 3.41 -0.29 5.77
CA PRO A 151 4.71 -0.13 5.12
C PRO A 151 5.54 -1.42 5.17
N LEU A 152 5.34 -2.28 6.17
CA LEU A 152 5.99 -3.59 6.21
C LEU A 152 5.53 -4.48 5.04
N THR A 153 4.22 -4.55 4.75
CA THR A 153 3.69 -5.32 3.62
C THR A 153 4.32 -4.87 2.30
N VAL A 154 4.39 -3.55 2.06
CA VAL A 154 5.04 -3.00 0.86
C VAL A 154 6.54 -3.32 0.83
N SER A 155 7.21 -3.25 1.98
CA SER A 155 8.64 -3.59 2.08
C SER A 155 8.90 -5.07 1.77
N LEU A 156 8.08 -5.97 2.32
CA LEU A 156 8.16 -7.42 2.07
C LEU A 156 7.93 -7.74 0.60
N LEU A 157 7.01 -7.06 -0.08
CA LEU A 157 6.82 -7.18 -1.53
C LEU A 157 8.12 -6.89 -2.29
N PHE A 158 8.79 -5.76 -2.01
CA PHE A 158 10.02 -5.40 -2.71
C PHE A 158 11.21 -6.30 -2.36
N VAL A 159 11.31 -6.76 -1.11
CA VAL A 159 12.30 -7.77 -0.72
C VAL A 159 12.07 -9.08 -1.48
N GLY A 160 10.81 -9.51 -1.61
CA GLY A 160 10.41 -10.67 -2.41
C GLY A 160 10.77 -10.50 -3.88
N VAL A 161 10.52 -9.34 -4.48
CA VAL A 161 10.93 -9.02 -5.86
C VAL A 161 12.44 -9.08 -6.04
N LEU A 162 13.22 -8.58 -5.07
CA LEU A 162 14.69 -8.63 -5.12
C LEU A 162 15.20 -10.07 -5.09
N LEU A 163 14.73 -10.87 -4.12
CA LEU A 163 15.12 -12.28 -3.99
C LEU A 163 14.67 -13.10 -5.21
N GLY A 164 13.45 -12.87 -5.68
CA GLY A 164 12.89 -13.50 -6.88
C GLY A 164 13.70 -13.17 -8.13
N SER A 165 14.14 -11.92 -8.29
CA SER A 165 14.99 -11.50 -9.41
C SER A 165 16.36 -12.18 -9.37
N PHE A 166 16.96 -12.29 -8.19
CA PHE A 166 18.25 -12.98 -8.04
C PHE A 166 18.13 -14.47 -8.39
N ILE A 167 17.13 -15.17 -7.84
CA ILE A 167 16.93 -16.60 -8.05
C ILE A 167 16.53 -16.90 -9.51
N SER A 168 15.56 -16.16 -10.04
CA SER A 168 15.09 -16.35 -11.42
C SER A 168 16.17 -16.02 -12.45
N GLY A 169 17.03 -15.03 -12.19
CA GLY A 169 18.18 -14.73 -13.05
C GLY A 169 19.14 -15.91 -13.17
N GLN A 170 19.58 -16.47 -12.03
CA GLN A 170 20.47 -17.63 -12.02
C GLN A 170 19.84 -18.88 -12.66
N LEU A 171 18.55 -19.12 -12.40
CA LEU A 171 17.82 -20.23 -13.02
C LEU A 171 17.67 -20.04 -14.53
N SER A 172 17.40 -18.81 -14.98
CA SER A 172 17.19 -18.46 -16.38
C SER A 172 18.44 -18.73 -17.22
N ASP A 173 19.62 -18.47 -16.66
CA ASP A 173 20.89 -18.72 -17.34
C ASP A 173 21.24 -20.21 -17.42
N ARG A 174 20.76 -21.04 -16.46
CA ARG A 174 21.06 -22.48 -16.43
C ARG A 174 20.04 -23.36 -17.17
N PHE A 175 18.75 -23.09 -16.99
CA PHE A 175 17.65 -23.91 -17.53
C PHE A 175 17.01 -23.31 -18.79
N GLY A 176 17.46 -22.12 -19.18
CA GLY A 176 16.95 -21.39 -20.34
C GLY A 176 15.80 -20.44 -19.99
N ARG A 177 15.84 -19.26 -20.61
CA ARG A 177 14.95 -18.13 -20.31
C ARG A 177 13.46 -18.44 -20.51
N LYS A 178 13.12 -19.18 -21.57
CA LYS A 178 11.72 -19.50 -21.92
C LYS A 178 11.04 -20.34 -20.85
N LEU A 179 11.69 -21.40 -20.39
CA LEU A 179 11.13 -22.30 -19.38
C LEU A 179 10.92 -21.57 -18.06
N VAL A 180 11.94 -20.83 -17.61
CA VAL A 180 11.88 -20.08 -16.35
C VAL A 180 10.78 -19.02 -16.38
N LEU A 181 10.60 -18.30 -17.50
CA LEU A 181 9.53 -17.32 -17.65
C LEU A 181 8.14 -17.94 -17.46
N PHE A 182 7.84 -19.08 -18.08
CA PHE A 182 6.53 -19.72 -17.91
C PHE A 182 6.34 -20.29 -16.49
N VAL A 183 7.38 -20.83 -15.87
CA VAL A 183 7.30 -21.34 -14.49
C VAL A 183 7.05 -20.20 -13.50
N THR A 184 7.79 -19.09 -13.60
CA THR A 184 7.59 -17.94 -12.69
C THR A 184 6.23 -17.29 -12.89
N MET A 185 5.75 -17.17 -14.13
CA MET A 185 4.39 -16.71 -14.40
C MET A 185 3.33 -17.61 -13.77
N GLY A 186 3.46 -18.94 -13.91
CA GLY A 186 2.54 -19.90 -13.30
C GLY A 186 2.52 -19.81 -11.77
N ILE A 187 3.70 -19.72 -11.15
CA ILE A 187 3.85 -19.53 -9.71
C ILE A 187 3.18 -18.22 -9.28
N GLN A 188 3.46 -17.12 -9.97
CA GLN A 188 2.88 -15.82 -9.66
C GLN A 188 1.36 -15.84 -9.74
N THR A 189 0.78 -16.42 -10.80
CA THR A 189 -0.68 -16.54 -10.92
C THR A 189 -1.30 -17.35 -9.80
N LEU A 190 -0.62 -18.41 -9.33
CA LEU A 190 -1.09 -19.22 -8.21
C LEU A 190 -1.11 -18.41 -6.91
N PHE A 191 -0.02 -17.70 -6.59
CA PHE A 191 0.05 -16.88 -5.38
C PHE A 191 -0.94 -15.72 -5.42
N SER A 192 -1.08 -15.03 -6.57
CA SER A 192 -2.10 -13.98 -6.71
C SER A 192 -3.51 -14.52 -6.53
N PHE A 193 -3.80 -15.73 -7.02
CA PHE A 193 -5.10 -16.36 -6.80
C PHE A 193 -5.35 -16.69 -5.33
N ILE A 194 -4.33 -17.17 -4.61
CA ILE A 194 -4.42 -17.42 -3.16
C ILE A 194 -4.68 -16.11 -2.40
N GLN A 195 -4.00 -15.03 -2.78
CA GLN A 195 -4.15 -13.71 -2.16
C GLN A 195 -5.59 -13.17 -2.25
N LEU A 196 -6.34 -13.51 -3.32
CA LEU A 196 -7.76 -13.11 -3.45
C LEU A 196 -8.66 -13.66 -2.34
N PHE A 197 -8.27 -14.76 -1.71
CA PHE A 197 -9.02 -15.36 -0.59
C PHE A 197 -8.50 -14.92 0.78
N SER A 198 -7.62 -13.92 0.84
CA SER A 198 -7.08 -13.44 2.11
C SER A 198 -8.19 -12.87 3.00
N THR A 199 -8.44 -13.48 4.14
CA THR A 199 -9.40 -13.00 5.14
C THR A 199 -8.72 -12.23 6.28
N SER A 200 -7.38 -12.26 6.35
CA SER A 200 -6.59 -11.59 7.37
C SER A 200 -5.30 -11.01 6.80
N TRP A 201 -4.77 -9.99 7.47
CA TRP A 201 -3.49 -9.36 7.11
C TRP A 201 -2.31 -10.35 7.10
N GLU A 202 -2.30 -11.35 7.99
CA GLU A 202 -1.21 -12.34 8.03
C GLU A 202 -1.20 -13.28 6.81
N MET A 203 -2.36 -13.47 6.17
CA MET A 203 -2.47 -14.25 4.94
C MET A 203 -2.15 -13.44 3.69
N PHE A 204 -2.36 -12.12 3.74
CA PHE A 204 -2.23 -11.18 2.62
C PHE A 204 -0.77 -10.87 2.27
#